data_AF-A0A7V3JP04-F1
#
_entry.id   AF-A0A7V3JP04-F1
#
_cell.length_a   1.000
_cell.length_b   1.000
_cell.length_c   1.000
_cell.angle_alpha   90.00
_cell.angle_beta   90.00
_cell.angle_gamma   90.00
#
_symmetry.space_group_name_H-M   'P 1'
#
loop_
_entity.id
_entity.type
_entity.pdbx_description
1 polymer ?
#
loop_
_entity_poly.entity_id
_entity_poly.type
_entity_poly.pdbx_seq_one_letter_code
_entity_poly.pdbx_strand_id
1 'polypeptide(L)'
;ALCAQIMRRILVDHARARKTAKRGAGAAEVPLEESSPLARELTTDIIAIDQALDALAQQDARKSKVVELRFFGGLSVEETTEALHISEDSVVRDWKLAKLWLLRELKPAK
;
A
#
# COMPACT_ATOMS: atom_id res chain seq x y z
N ALA A 1 1.25 6.13 14.50
CA ALA A 1 0.47 6.21 13.25
C ALA A 1 1.14 7.03 12.13
N LEU A 2 1.85 8.13 12.43
CA LEU A 2 2.49 8.99 11.41
C LEU A 2 3.52 8.25 10.53
N CYS A 3 4.36 7.41 11.13
CA CYS A 3 5.41 6.69 10.38
C CYS A 3 4.84 5.79 9.28
N ALA A 4 3.75 5.06 9.54
CA ALA A 4 3.12 4.19 8.54
C ALA A 4 2.57 4.99 7.34
N GLN A 5 1.99 6.16 7.58
CA GLN A 5 1.54 7.09 6.53
C GLN A 5 2.70 7.61 5.70
N ILE A 6 3.79 7.99 6.37
CA ILE A 6 5.02 8.44 5.70
C ILE A 6 5.59 7.31 4.83
N MET A 7 5.68 6.09 5.36
CA MET A 7 6.18 4.93 4.62
C MET A 7 5.34 4.64 3.37
N ARG A 8 4.00 4.63 3.50
CA ARG A 8 3.10 4.52 2.35
C ARG A 8 3.38 5.61 1.32
N ARG A 9 3.49 6.87 1.75
CA ARG A 9 3.74 7.99 0.86
C ARG A 9 5.08 7.91 0.14
N ILE A 10 6.17 7.58 0.85
CA ILE A 10 7.51 7.41 0.25
C ILE A 10 7.48 6.34 -0.84
N LEU A 11 6.88 5.18 -0.57
CA LEU A 11 6.81 4.07 -1.52
C LEU A 11 5.99 4.44 -2.77
N VAL A 12 4.87 5.14 -2.58
CA VAL A 12 3.98 5.58 -3.65
C VAL A 12 4.62 6.68 -4.49
N ASP A 13 5.23 7.68 -3.85
CA ASP A 13 5.91 8.78 -4.53
C ASP A 13 7.09 8.25 -5.36
N HIS A 14 7.86 7.30 -4.81
CA HIS A 14 8.91 6.60 -5.55
C HIS A 14 8.36 5.86 -6.77
N ALA A 15 7.24 5.14 -6.59
CA ALA A 15 6.61 4.42 -7.69
C ALA A 15 6.08 5.35 -8.79
N ARG A 16 5.49 6.49 -8.41
CA ARG A 16 5.01 7.52 -9.33
C ARG A 16 6.16 8.19 -10.09
N ALA A 17 7.24 8.55 -9.40
CA ALA A 17 8.42 9.16 -10.01
C ALA A 17 9.06 8.25 -11.06
N ARG A 18 9.16 6.93 -10.81
CA ARG A 18 9.62 5.98 -11.83
C ARG A 18 8.71 5.93 -13.06
N LYS A 19 7.39 6.00 -12.85
CA LYS A 19 6.41 5.95 -13.95
C LYS A 19 6.46 7.21 -14.82
N THR A 20 6.72 8.39 -14.24
CA THR A 20 6.85 9.65 -14.98
C THR A 20 8.19 9.79 -15.69
N ALA A 21 9.30 9.38 -15.06
CA ALA A 21 10.64 9.37 -15.68
C ALA A 21 10.65 8.56 -16.99
N LYS A 22 9.90 7.46 -17.05
CA LYS A 22 9.76 6.63 -18.25
C LYS A 22 8.86 7.23 -19.34
N ARG A 23 8.07 8.27 -19.06
CA ARG A 23 7.16 8.92 -20.01
C ARG A 23 7.73 10.16 -20.70
N GLY A 24 9.06 10.38 -20.61
CA GLY A 24 9.77 11.27 -21.54
C GLY A 24 10.06 12.70 -21.04
N ALA A 25 10.43 12.88 -19.77
CA ALA A 25 10.96 14.16 -19.29
C ALA A 25 12.49 14.08 -19.11
N GLY A 26 13.24 14.14 -20.23
CA GLY A 26 14.72 14.19 -20.23
C GLY A 26 15.36 12.97 -19.56
N ALA A 27 15.53 11.87 -20.30
CA ALA A 27 15.92 10.57 -19.76
C ALA A 27 17.25 10.62 -18.98
N ALA A 28 17.17 10.66 -17.66
CA ALA A 28 18.26 10.20 -16.81
C ALA A 28 18.36 8.68 -17.01
N GLU A 29 19.53 8.21 -17.42
CA GLU A 29 19.83 6.79 -17.58
C GLU A 29 19.71 6.10 -16.20
N VAL A 30 18.59 5.42 -15.98
CA VAL A 30 18.43 4.57 -14.81
C VAL A 30 19.17 3.26 -15.10
N PRO A 31 20.08 2.79 -14.22
CA PRO A 31 20.85 1.56 -14.43
C PRO A 31 19.96 0.38 -14.82
N LEU A 32 20.43 -0.45 -15.75
CA LEU A 32 19.66 -1.56 -16.34
C LEU A 32 19.10 -2.54 -15.28
N GLU A 33 19.80 -2.71 -14.15
CA GLU A 33 19.39 -3.53 -13.00
C GLU A 33 18.08 -3.05 -12.35
N GLU A 34 17.84 -1.74 -12.33
CA GLU A 34 16.60 -1.15 -11.81
C GLU A 34 15.45 -1.16 -12.84
N SER A 35 15.72 -1.60 -14.07
CA SER A 35 14.79 -1.63 -15.18
C SER A 35 14.13 -2.99 -15.42
N SER A 36 14.41 -3.97 -14.56
CA SER A 36 13.89 -5.34 -14.60
C SER A 36 12.35 -5.39 -14.72
N PRO A 37 11.78 -6.33 -15.49
CA PRO A 37 10.32 -6.56 -15.56
C PRO A 37 9.67 -6.67 -14.18
N LEU A 38 10.31 -7.38 -13.24
CA LEU A 38 9.83 -7.56 -11.87
C LEU A 38 9.69 -6.22 -11.13
N ALA A 39 10.66 -5.31 -11.29
CA ALA A 39 10.60 -3.99 -10.67
C ALA A 39 9.45 -3.14 -11.23
N ARG A 40 9.04 -3.36 -12.49
CA ARG A 40 7.91 -2.66 -13.12
C ARG A 40 6.57 -3.15 -12.63
N GLU A 41 6.41 -4.46 -12.47
CA GLU A 41 5.22 -5.07 -11.89
C GLU A 41 5.01 -4.56 -10.45
N LEU A 42 6.04 -4.67 -9.60
CA LEU A 42 6.01 -4.18 -8.23
C LEU A 42 5.66 -2.68 -8.13
N THR A 43 6.20 -1.85 -9.03
CA THR A 43 5.87 -0.41 -9.09
C THR A 43 4.39 -0.18 -9.41
N THR A 44 3.83 -0.97 -10.33
CA THR A 44 2.43 -0.86 -10.74
C THR A 44 1.51 -1.32 -9.61
N ASP A 45 1.89 -2.40 -8.93
CA ASP A 45 1.15 -2.96 -7.80
C ASP A 45 1.08 -1.98 -6.62
N ILE A 46 2.19 -1.29 -6.28
CA ILE A 46 2.18 -0.30 -5.19
C ILE A 46 1.21 0.85 -5.46
N ILE A 47 1.15 1.35 -6.70
CA ILE A 47 0.21 2.42 -7.07
C ILE A 47 -1.24 1.91 -7.02
N ALA A 48 -1.49 0.67 -7.48
CA ALA A 48 -2.81 0.08 -7.42
C ALA A 48 -3.26 -0.16 -5.96
N ILE A 49 -2.37 -0.64 -5.10
CA ILE A 49 -2.61 -0.82 -3.66
C ILE A 49 -2.96 0.51 -2.99
N ASP A 50 -2.23 1.58 -3.32
CA ASP A 50 -2.50 2.92 -2.79
C ASP A 50 -3.93 3.40 -3.15
N GLN A 51 -4.32 3.27 -4.42
CA GLN A 51 -5.65 3.64 -4.87
C GLN A 51 -6.74 2.78 -4.22
N ALA A 52 -6.51 1.46 -4.11
CA ALA A 52 -7.42 0.55 -3.46
C ALA A 52 -7.56 0.86 -1.97
N LEU A 53 -6.49 1.28 -1.28
CA LEU A 53 -6.56 1.70 0.11
C LEU A 53 -7.32 3.01 0.29
N ASP A 54 -7.18 3.97 -0.63
CA ASP A 54 -8.00 5.19 -0.59
C ASP A 54 -9.50 4.87 -0.77
N ALA A 55 -9.83 3.95 -1.68
CA ALA A 55 -11.20 3.48 -1.86
C ALA A 55 -11.72 2.70 -0.64
N LEU A 56 -10.89 1.85 -0.03
CA LEU A 56 -11.23 1.16 1.21
C LEU A 56 -11.46 2.16 2.34
N ALA A 57 -10.65 3.22 2.46
CA ALA A 57 -10.80 4.24 3.50
C ALA A 57 -12.14 4.98 3.40
N GLN A 58 -12.67 5.16 2.19
CA GLN A 58 -14.00 5.75 1.98
C GLN A 58 -15.14 4.83 2.44
N GLN A 59 -14.97 3.51 2.34
CA GLN A 59 -15.96 2.53 2.81
C GLN A 59 -15.81 2.23 4.30
N ASP A 60 -14.58 2.01 4.76
CA ASP A 60 -14.24 1.71 6.14
C ASP A 60 -12.82 2.19 6.47
N ALA A 61 -12.75 3.38 7.04
CA ALA A 61 -11.51 4.02 7.47
C ALA A 61 -10.71 3.16 8.47
N ARG A 62 -11.38 2.39 9.34
CA ARG A 62 -10.70 1.57 10.36
C ARG A 62 -9.97 0.40 9.71
N LYS A 63 -10.62 -0.30 8.78
CA LYS A 63 -10.00 -1.39 8.00
C LYS A 63 -8.81 -0.90 7.19
N SER A 64 -8.93 0.27 6.55
CA SER A 64 -7.80 0.89 5.86
C SER A 64 -6.64 1.19 6.82
N LYS A 65 -6.94 1.72 8.02
CA LYS A 65 -5.90 2.03 9.01
C LYS A 65 -5.19 0.80 9.55
N VAL A 66 -5.93 -0.29 9.78
CA VAL A 66 -5.34 -1.59 10.15
C VAL A 66 -4.38 -2.07 9.06
N VAL A 67 -4.71 -1.91 7.78
CA VAL A 67 -3.78 -2.28 6.70
C VAL A 67 -2.55 -1.40 6.71
N GLU A 68 -2.74 -0.09 6.85
CA GLU A 68 -1.64 0.85 6.86
C GLU A 68 -0.62 0.55 7.95
N LEU A 69 -1.09 0.36 9.18
CA LEU A 69 -0.22 0.07 10.33
C LEU A 69 0.51 -1.26 10.19
N ARG A 70 -0.17 -2.31 9.74
CA ARG A 70 0.42 -3.66 9.66
C ARG A 70 1.30 -3.89 8.44
N PHE A 71 0.90 -3.35 7.29
CA PHE A 71 1.62 -3.58 6.04
C PHE A 71 2.76 -2.57 5.83
N PHE A 72 2.49 -1.27 6.00
CA PHE A 72 3.49 -0.24 5.80
C PHE A 72 4.26 0.12 7.07
N GLY A 73 3.58 0.07 8.23
CA GLY A 73 4.21 0.30 9.53
C GLY A 73 4.93 -0.92 10.09
N GLY A 74 4.61 -2.13 9.62
CA GLY A 74 5.17 -3.37 10.14
C GLY A 74 4.69 -3.76 11.54
N LEU A 75 3.61 -3.15 12.03
CA LEU A 75 3.12 -3.37 13.39
C LEU A 75 2.54 -4.78 13.59
N SER A 76 2.74 -5.31 14.80
CA SER A 76 2.10 -6.53 15.27
C SER A 76 0.60 -6.33 15.53
N VAL A 77 -0.12 -7.41 15.89
CA VAL A 77 -1.54 -7.31 16.28
C VAL A 77 -1.67 -6.45 17.53
N GLU A 78 -0.82 -6.71 18.52
CA GLU A 78 -0.76 -6.07 19.83
C GLU A 78 -0.38 -4.58 19.69
N GLU A 79 0.61 -4.25 18.88
CA GLU A 79 0.94 -2.83 18.63
C GLU A 79 -0.20 -2.11 17.90
N THR A 80 -0.94 -2.83 17.05
CA THR A 80 -2.10 -2.26 16.34
C THR A 80 -3.30 -2.06 17.26
N THR A 81 -3.53 -2.94 18.25
CA THR A 81 -4.59 -2.74 19.25
C THR A 81 -4.31 -1.52 20.10
N GLU A 82 -3.07 -1.36 20.55
CA GLU A 82 -2.63 -0.18 21.30
C GLU A 82 -2.78 1.10 20.46
N ALA A 83 -2.37 1.07 19.19
CA ALA A 83 -2.43 2.23 18.32
C ALA A 83 -3.85 2.67 17.92
N LEU A 84 -4.82 1.74 17.91
CA LEU A 84 -6.20 1.98 17.48
C LEU A 84 -7.23 1.92 18.62
N HIS A 85 -6.81 1.53 19.82
CA HIS A 85 -7.67 1.32 21.00
C HIS A 85 -8.85 0.38 20.73
N ILE A 86 -8.58 -0.77 20.09
CA ILE A 86 -9.57 -1.82 19.78
C ILE A 86 -9.06 -3.20 20.22
N SER A 87 -9.95 -4.19 20.32
CA SER A 87 -9.57 -5.55 20.68
C SER A 87 -8.75 -6.26 19.60
N GLU A 88 -7.91 -7.21 20.00
CA GLU A 88 -7.11 -8.05 19.09
C GLU A 88 -7.99 -8.77 18.06
N ASP A 89 -9.11 -9.33 18.52
CA ASP A 89 -10.11 -9.96 17.66
C ASP A 89 -10.63 -9.01 16.57
N SER A 90 -10.81 -7.72 16.90
CA SER A 90 -11.23 -6.70 15.94
C SER A 90 -10.13 -6.43 14.92
N VAL A 91 -8.87 -6.30 15.35
CA VAL A 91 -7.72 -6.12 14.46
C VAL A 91 -7.59 -7.31 13.51
N VAL A 92 -7.68 -8.55 14.01
CA VAL A 92 -7.58 -9.76 13.19
C VAL A 92 -8.72 -9.84 12.18
N ARG A 93 -9.95 -9.56 12.61
CA ARG A 93 -11.13 -9.55 11.73
C ARG A 93 -11.01 -8.48 10.65
N ASP A 94 -10.69 -7.25 11.03
CA ASP A 94 -10.55 -6.12 10.11
C ASP A 94 -9.41 -6.35 9.11
N TRP A 95 -8.27 -6.89 9.57
CA TRP A 95 -7.16 -7.27 8.69
C TRP A 95 -7.57 -8.34 7.67
N LYS A 96 -8.31 -9.37 8.10
CA LYS A 96 -8.78 -10.43 7.19
C LYS A 96 -9.76 -9.87 6.16
N LEU A 97 -10.72 -9.06 6.58
CA LEU A 97 -11.70 -8.44 5.69
C LEU A 97 -11.05 -7.46 4.72
N ALA A 98 -10.14 -6.62 5.20
CA ALA A 98 -9.40 -5.67 4.36
C ALA A 98 -8.57 -6.39 3.30
N LYS A 99 -7.84 -7.45 3.66
CA LYS A 99 -7.09 -8.27 2.68
C LYS A 99 -8.00 -8.89 1.62
N LEU A 100 -9.14 -9.45 2.01
CA LEU A 100 -10.10 -10.02 1.06
C LEU A 100 -10.66 -8.96 0.12
N TRP A 101 -10.97 -7.78 0.65
CA TRP A 101 -11.45 -6.65 -0.13
C TRP A 101 -10.38 -6.19 -1.13
N LEU A 102 -9.14 -5.99 -0.68
CA LEU A 102 -8.02 -5.59 -1.55
C LEU A 102 -7.73 -6.63 -2.63
N LEU A 103 -7.75 -7.92 -2.29
CA LEU A 103 -7.57 -8.99 -3.28
C LEU A 103 -8.68 -9.02 -4.35
N ARG A 104 -9.89 -8.57 -4.00
CA ARG A 104 -10.97 -8.43 -4.96
C ARG A 104 -10.77 -7.19 -5.84
N GLU A 105 -10.38 -6.08 -5.24
CA GLU A 105 -10.20 -4.80 -5.94
C GLU A 105 -9.00 -4.82 -6.90
N LEU A 106 -7.91 -5.49 -6.50
CA LEU A 106 -6.68 -5.58 -7.28
C LEU A 106 -6.70 -6.68 -8.34
N LYS A 107 -7.70 -7.57 -8.33
CA LYS A 107 -7.86 -8.54 -9.42
C LYS A 107 -8.27 -7.78 -10.68
N PRO A 108 -7.57 -7.97 -11.82
CA PRO A 108 -7.99 -7.35 -13.06
C PRO A 108 -9.40 -7.81 -13.40
N ALA A 109 -10.28 -6.85 -13.75
CA ALA A 109 -11.55 -7.18 -14.37
C ALA A 109 -11.25 -8.03 -15.62
N LYS A 110 -11.87 -9.21 -15.66
CA LYS A 110 -11.65 -10.22 -16.69
C LYS A 110 -12.04 -9.72 -18.08
#